data_AF-A0A821QL45-F1
#
_entry.id   AF-A0A821QL45-F1
#
_cell.length_a   1.000
_cell.length_b   1.000
_cell.length_c   1.000
_cell.angle_alpha   90.00
_cell.angle_beta   90.00
_cell.angle_gamma   90.00
#
_symmetry.space_group_name_H-M   'P 1'
#
loop_
_entity.id
_entity.type
_entity.pdbx_description
1 polymer ?
#
loop_
_entity_poly.entity_id
_entity_poly.type
_entity_poly.pdbx_seq_one_letter_code
_entity_poly.pdbx_strand_id
1 'polypeptide(L)'
;FLTLLLSLVQYSHLKTIGLTANPLDCNCHLRWIKQWLKDNYEQDLIKFLQWTCAKPKYLVGKQLTTINELDMICNESENIEQETTIE
;
A
#
# COMPACT_ATOMS: atom_id res chain seq x y z
N PHE A 1 5.76 32.64 1.01
CA PHE A 1 6.41 31.79 -0.01
C PHE A 1 7.64 31.00 0.50
N LEU A 2 7.90 30.91 1.81
CA LEU A 2 8.92 29.98 2.36
C LEU A 2 8.41 29.11 3.53
N THR A 3 7.13 29.22 3.89
CA THR A 3 6.53 28.50 5.03
C THR A 3 5.82 27.20 4.64
N LEU A 4 5.71 26.90 3.34
CA LEU A 4 5.07 25.70 2.79
C LEU A 4 6.07 24.57 2.43
N LEU A 5 7.38 24.84 2.51
CA LEU A 5 8.43 23.83 2.27
C LEU A 5 8.85 23.06 3.53
N LEU A 6 8.34 23.43 4.71
CA LEU A 6 8.71 22.83 6.00
C LEU A 6 7.81 21.65 6.42
N SER A 7 6.69 21.40 5.74
CA SER A 7 5.82 20.25 6.03
C SER A 7 6.38 18.91 5.53
N LEU A 8 7.31 18.94 4.57
CA LEU A 8 7.96 17.71 4.06
C LEU A 8 9.15 17.24 4.91
N VAL A 9 9.64 18.08 5.84
CA VAL A 9 10.76 17.73 6.75
C VAL A 9 10.26 17.04 8.03
N GLN A 10 8.95 16.99 8.28
CA GLN A 10 8.41 16.52 9.56
C GLN A 10 8.35 14.99 9.72
N TYR A 11 8.73 14.19 8.71
CA TYR A 11 8.70 12.72 8.82
C TYR A 11 10.03 12.06 8.45
N SER A 12 11.15 12.68 8.82
CA SER A 12 12.51 12.12 8.67
C SER A 12 12.81 10.88 9.54
N HIS A 13 11.85 10.41 10.34
CA HIS A 13 12.03 9.30 11.29
C HIS A 13 10.95 8.22 11.20
N LEU A 14 10.21 8.13 10.09
CA LEU A 14 9.25 7.04 9.89
C LEU A 14 10.01 5.71 9.69
N LYS A 15 10.39 5.05 10.80
CA LYS A 15 11.18 3.81 10.81
C LYS A 15 10.31 2.55 10.84
N THR A 16 9.02 2.68 11.13
CA THR A 16 8.09 1.53 11.23
C THR A 16 6.70 1.99 10.81
N ILE A 17 6.23 1.51 9.67
CA ILE A 17 4.80 1.60 9.31
C ILE A 17 4.18 0.30 9.79
N GLY A 18 3.33 0.34 10.81
CA GLY A 18 2.56 -0.83 11.23
C GLY A 18 1.27 -0.92 10.42
N LEU A 19 1.22 -1.77 9.38
CA LEU A 19 -0.02 -2.02 8.62
C LEU A 19 -0.74 -3.31 9.00
N THR A 20 -0.26 -4.04 10.00
CA THR A 20 -0.98 -5.18 10.56
C THR A 20 -2.33 -4.70 11.11
N ALA A 21 -3.42 -5.24 10.56
CA ALA A 21 -4.82 -4.84 10.76
C ALA A 21 -5.34 -3.62 9.96
N ASN A 22 -4.59 -3.07 9.01
CA ASN A 22 -5.12 -2.13 8.02
C ASN A 22 -5.53 -2.90 6.74
N PRO A 23 -6.78 -2.79 6.26
CA PRO A 23 -7.18 -3.41 5.00
C PRO A 23 -6.44 -2.72 3.84
N LEU A 24 -5.39 -3.36 3.35
CA LEU A 24 -4.52 -2.78 2.33
C LEU A 24 -5.23 -2.70 0.99
N ASP A 25 -5.29 -1.50 0.43
CA ASP A 25 -5.68 -1.29 -0.96
C ASP A 25 -4.44 -1.30 -1.85
N CYS A 26 -4.15 -2.45 -2.42
CA CYS A 26 -2.96 -2.72 -3.25
C CYS A 26 -3.09 -2.17 -4.67
N ASN A 27 -3.62 -0.97 -4.80
CA ASN A 27 -3.72 -0.22 -6.06
C ASN A 27 -2.44 0.55 -6.37
N CYS A 28 -2.44 1.37 -7.42
CA CYS A 28 -1.25 2.14 -7.82
C CYS A 28 -0.71 3.08 -6.73
N HIS A 29 -1.56 3.59 -5.83
CA HIS A 29 -1.14 4.48 -4.73
C HIS A 29 -0.32 3.74 -3.66
N LEU A 30 -0.47 2.42 -3.54
CA LEU A 30 0.32 1.59 -2.62
C LEU A 30 1.60 1.05 -3.25
N ARG A 31 1.84 1.32 -4.54
CA ARG A 31 3.00 0.77 -5.29
C ARG A 31 4.34 1.16 -4.67
N TRP A 32 4.46 2.39 -4.17
CA TRP A 32 5.70 2.85 -3.54
C TRP A 32 6.04 2.03 -2.28
N ILE A 33 5.04 1.54 -1.55
CA ILE A 33 5.26 0.69 -0.38
C ILE A 33 5.85 -0.65 -0.79
N LYS A 34 5.33 -1.25 -1.87
CA LYS A 34 5.89 -2.49 -2.42
C LYS A 34 7.36 -2.31 -2.83
N GLN A 35 7.68 -1.20 -3.48
CA GLN A 35 9.06 -0.88 -3.88
C GLN A 35 9.95 -0.69 -2.66
N TRP A 36 9.49 0.07 -1.66
CA TRP A 36 10.20 0.24 -0.39
C TRP A 36 10.46 -1.10 0.32
N LEU A 37 9.47 -2.00 0.36
CA LEU A 37 9.63 -3.34 0.93
C LEU A 37 10.68 -4.16 0.17
N LYS A 38 10.74 -4.05 -1.16
CA LYS A 38 11.74 -4.73 -1.99
C LYS A 38 13.15 -4.24 -1.68
N ASP A 39 13.32 -2.92 -1.57
CA ASP A 39 14.63 -2.31 -1.33
C ASP A 39 15.15 -2.54 0.10
N ASN A 40 14.24 -2.80 1.05
CA ASN A 40 14.55 -2.96 2.47
C ASN A 40 14.28 -4.39 3.00
N TYR A 41 14.05 -5.38 2.12
CA TYR A 41 13.59 -6.72 2.51
C TYR A 41 14.56 -7.47 3.43
N GLU A 42 15.87 -7.20 3.32
CA GLU A 42 16.94 -7.81 4.13
C GLU A 42 16.95 -7.32 5.59
N GLN A 43 16.15 -6.32 5.95
CA GLN A 43 16.02 -5.91 7.35
C GLN A 43 15.20 -6.97 8.09
N ASP A 44 15.77 -7.58 9.14
CA ASP A 44 15.15 -8.68 9.90
C ASP A 44 13.68 -8.40 10.26
N LEU A 45 13.36 -7.16 10.66
CA LEU A 45 12.00 -6.75 11.03
C LEU A 45 11.02 -6.73 9.84
N ILE A 46 11.49 -6.42 8.63
CA ILE A 46 10.67 -6.32 7.41
C ILE A 46 10.33 -7.70 6.86
N LYS A 47 11.25 -8.65 6.96
CA LYS A 47 11.04 -10.05 6.55
C LYS A 47 9.85 -10.71 7.24
N PHE A 48 9.52 -10.29 8.47
CA PHE A 48 8.38 -10.82 9.23
C PHE A 48 7.05 -10.08 8.97
N LEU A 49 7.04 -9.02 8.16
CA LEU A 49 5.82 -8.28 7.84
C LEU A 49 4.96 -9.05 6.82
N GLN A 50 3.88 -9.67 7.29
CA GLN A 50 2.90 -10.36 6.46
C GLN A 50 1.76 -9.42 6.04
N TRP A 51 2.07 -8.45 5.17
CA TRP A 51 1.10 -7.47 4.70
C TRP A 51 0.25 -8.04 3.57
N THR A 52 -1.05 -8.25 3.84
CA THR A 52 -1.99 -8.88 2.92
C THR A 52 -2.96 -7.86 2.34
N CYS A 53 -3.17 -7.92 1.02
CA CYS A 53 -4.12 -7.08 0.30
C CYS A 53 -5.57 -7.42 0.68
N ALA A 54 -6.36 -6.38 0.96
CA ALA A 54 -7.81 -6.45 1.17
C ALA A 54 -8.59 -5.88 -0.01
N LYS A 55 -7.94 -5.07 -0.86
CA LYS A 55 -8.42 -4.55 -2.13
C LYS A 55 -7.23 -4.42 -3.10
N PRO A 56 -7.46 -4.29 -4.40
CA PRO A 56 -8.73 -4.57 -5.10
C PRO A 56 -9.08 -6.06 -5.09
N LYS A 57 -10.31 -6.42 -5.51
CA LYS A 57 -10.89 -7.78 -5.42
C LYS A 57 -9.99 -8.88 -5.99
N TYR A 58 -9.26 -8.59 -7.07
CA TYR A 58 -8.38 -9.55 -7.73
C TYR A 58 -7.03 -9.75 -7.00
N LEU A 59 -6.71 -8.92 -6.00
CA LEU A 59 -5.51 -9.06 -5.16
C LEU A 59 -5.81 -9.50 -3.73
N VAL A 60 -7.08 -9.67 -3.34
CA VAL A 60 -7.47 -10.05 -1.97
C VAL A 60 -6.73 -11.33 -1.52
N GLY A 61 -6.17 -11.30 -0.32
CA GLY A 61 -5.48 -12.44 0.29
C GLY A 61 -4.03 -12.64 -0.20
N LYS A 62 -3.58 -11.91 -1.23
CA LYS A 62 -2.19 -11.95 -1.68
C LYS A 62 -1.30 -11.07 -0.79
N GLN A 63 -0.07 -11.49 -0.58
CA GLN A 63 0.92 -10.69 0.15
C GLN A 63 1.46 -9.59 -0.75
N LEU A 64 1.62 -8.37 -0.23
CA LEU A 64 2.14 -7.20 -0.95
C LEU A 64 3.52 -7.46 -1.58
N THR A 65 4.35 -8.28 -0.93
CA THR A 65 5.65 -8.73 -1.44
C THR A 65 5.53 -9.59 -2.70
N THR A 66 4.45 -10.37 -2.84
CA THR A 66 4.26 -11.39 -3.89
C THR A 66 3.50 -10.93 -5.13
N ILE A 67 2.69 -9.88 -5.04
CA ILE A 67 1.91 -9.37 -6.20
C ILE A 67 2.80 -8.72 -7.27
N ASN A 68 2.34 -8.57 -8.51
CA ASN A 68 3.09 -7.83 -9.54
C ASN A 68 2.82 -6.32 -9.41
N GLU A 69 3.83 -5.46 -9.57
CA GLU A 69 3.67 -4.00 -9.61
C GLU A 69 2.73 -3.55 -10.74
N LEU A 70 2.68 -4.29 -11.84
CA LEU A 70 1.79 -4.02 -12.98
C LEU A 70 0.32 -4.27 -12.65
N ASP A 71 0.02 -5.15 -11.69
CA ASP A 71 -1.36 -5.44 -11.26
C ASP A 71 -1.88 -4.36 -10.28
N MET A 72 -0.99 -3.53 -9.74
CA MET A 72 -1.30 -2.42 -8.85
C MET A 72 -1.70 -1.18 -9.68
N ILE A 73 -2.88 -1.21 -10.27
CA ILE A 73 -3.40 -0.14 -11.15
C ILE A 73 -4.36 0.79 -10.40
N CYS A 74 -4.61 1.97 -10.96
CA CYS A 74 -5.69 2.86 -10.54
C CYS A 74 -6.47 3.22 -11.78
N ASN A 75 -7.46 2.41 -12.13
CA ASN A 75 -8.45 2.80 -13.12
C ASN A 75 -9.65 3.38 -12.36
N GLU A 76 -10.20 4.50 -12.82
CA GLU A 76 -11.42 5.13 -12.25
C GLU A 76 -12.62 4.15 -12.22
N SER A 77 -12.51 3.03 -12.94
CA SER A 77 -13.47 1.92 -13.04
C SER A 77 -13.54 1.00 -11.82
N GLU A 78 -12.60 1.08 -10.87
CA GLU A 78 -12.60 0.21 -9.67
C GLU A 78 -13.45 0.76 -8.51
N ASN A 79 -14.10 1.92 -8.70
CA ASN A 79 -15.17 2.40 -7.82
C ASN A 79 -16.55 1.73 -8.09
N ILE A 80 -16.66 0.81 -9.05
CA ILE A 80 -17.96 0.26 -9.50
C ILE A 80 -18.45 -0.96 -8.67
N GLU A 81 -17.70 -1.47 -7.70
CA GLU A 81 -18.23 -2.47 -6.74
C GLU A 81 -18.53 -1.87 -5.35
N GLN A 82 -18.95 -0.59 -5.26
CA GLN A 82 -19.51 -0.03 -4.01
C GLN A 82 -20.94 0.52 -4.11
N GLU A 83 -21.66 0.34 -5.22
CA GLU A 83 -23.08 0.71 -5.29
C GLU A 83 -23.92 -0.26 -6.14
N THR A 84 -23.79 -1.56 -5.86
CA THR A 84 -24.82 -2.57 -6.23
C THR A 84 -24.91 -3.64 -5.14
N THR A 85 -25.33 -3.23 -3.95
CA THR A 85 -26.21 -4.10 -3.14
C THR A 85 -27.60 -3.51 -3.28
N ILE A 86 -28.39 -4.13 -4.14
CA ILE A 86 -29.83 -3.90 -4.23
C ILE A 86 -30.43 -4.63 -3.03
N GLU A 87 -30.94 -3.86 -2.07
CA GLU A 87 -32.25 -4.04 -1.43
C GLU A 87 -32.69 -2.71 -0.78
#